data_AF-A0A9D6F840-F1
#
_entry.id   AF-A0A9D6F840-F1
#
_cell.length_a   1.000
_cell.length_b   1.000
_cell.length_c   1.000
_cell.angle_alpha   90.00
_cell.angle_beta   90.00
_cell.angle_gamma   90.00
#
_symmetry.space_group_name_H-M   'P 1'
#
loop_
_entity.id
_entity.type
_entity.pdbx_description
1 polymer ?
#
loop_
_entity_poly.entity_id
_entity_poly.type
_entity_poly.pdbx_seq_one_letter_code
_entity_poly.pdbx_strand_id
1 'polypeptide(L)'
;MNAILSLNLIHFLDFYFALMFFAGLVRRLRQYQSVGQLVVAGPKRWPHLLKLVSEYRTIFWNLSMFLPLVIALTLLIVQVLASRFLFPEAGVEGNALTVDRLLEYWPALFIVAPLGAAMIGFDCYTLYLVGQIDNAMLEKYFDQAEFWLRSRTAHVVRVVTFGWIHPRRMVAEEVEKALLEVGDLLNLTLWWVIVQMGLRFGFGLSLWITWAVAQAG
;
A
#
# COMPACT_ATOMS: atom_id res chain seq x y z
N MET A 1 -35.04 15.61 6.93
CA MET A 1 -34.77 16.14 5.57
C MET A 1 -33.31 16.58 5.54
N ASN A 2 -32.44 15.59 5.46
CA ASN A 2 -31.36 15.40 4.47
C ASN A 2 -30.02 16.03 4.89
N ALA A 3 -29.51 15.62 6.06
CA ALA A 3 -28.15 15.95 6.53
C ALA A 3 -27.04 15.51 5.55
N ILE A 4 -27.35 14.55 4.67
CA ILE A 4 -26.46 14.10 3.58
C ILE A 4 -26.35 15.18 2.49
N LEU A 5 -27.41 15.97 2.25
CA LEU A 5 -27.41 17.01 1.21
C LEU A 5 -26.64 18.27 1.63
N SER A 6 -26.65 18.61 2.93
CA SER A 6 -25.88 19.72 3.50
C SER A 6 -24.43 19.36 3.81
N LEU A 7 -23.98 18.17 3.41
CA LEU A 7 -22.64 17.68 3.72
C LEU A 7 -21.62 18.38 2.82
N ASN A 8 -20.66 19.07 3.44
CA ASN A 8 -19.57 19.73 2.73
C ASN A 8 -18.59 18.67 2.19
N LEU A 9 -18.56 18.52 0.86
CA LEU A 9 -17.77 17.50 0.18
C LEU A 9 -16.26 17.70 0.35
N ILE A 10 -15.79 18.95 0.48
CA ILE A 10 -14.37 19.27 0.64
C ILE A 10 -13.89 18.89 2.04
N HIS A 11 -14.67 19.22 3.08
CA HIS A 11 -14.32 18.79 4.45
C HIS A 11 -14.52 17.29 4.66
N PHE A 12 -15.49 16.69 3.98
CA PHE A 12 -15.62 15.24 3.96
C PHE A 12 -14.39 14.58 3.33
N LEU A 13 -13.84 15.16 2.26
CA LEU A 13 -12.59 14.70 1.66
C LEU A 13 -11.41 14.78 2.64
N ASP A 14 -11.28 15.87 3.39
CA ASP A 14 -10.25 16.02 4.43
C ASP A 14 -10.34 14.87 5.46
N PHE A 15 -11.56 14.61 5.95
CA PHE A 15 -11.83 13.52 6.88
C PHE A 15 -11.53 12.15 6.26
N TYR A 16 -11.93 11.94 5.00
CA TYR A 16 -11.70 10.69 4.27
C TYR A 16 -10.20 10.42 4.08
N PHE A 17 -9.42 11.40 3.64
CA PHE A 17 -7.97 11.26 3.50
C PHE A 17 -7.29 10.98 4.84
N ALA A 18 -7.72 11.65 5.92
CA ALA A 18 -7.19 11.39 7.24
C ALA A 18 -7.51 9.95 7.68
N LEU A 19 -8.77 9.51 7.56
CA LEU A 19 -9.21 8.17 7.91
C LEU A 19 -8.41 7.10 7.16
N MET A 20 -8.28 7.26 5.83
CA MET A 20 -7.56 6.31 4.99
C MET A 20 -6.06 6.31 5.26
N PHE A 21 -5.48 7.47 5.57
CA PHE A 21 -4.08 7.57 6.01
C PHE A 21 -3.85 6.79 7.30
N PHE A 22 -4.69 7.00 8.32
CA PHE A 22 -4.57 6.29 9.61
C PHE A 22 -4.84 4.79 9.47
N ALA A 23 -5.86 4.39 8.72
CA ALA A 23 -6.14 2.98 8.45
C ALA A 23 -4.96 2.30 7.75
N GLY A 24 -4.36 2.98 6.77
CA GLY A 24 -3.15 2.52 6.09
C GLY A 24 -1.94 2.43 7.01
N LEU A 25 -1.73 3.44 7.87
CA LEU A 25 -0.64 3.48 8.84
C LEU A 25 -0.74 2.33 9.85
N VAL A 26 -1.91 2.13 10.47
CA VAL A 26 -2.14 1.04 11.44
C VAL A 26 -1.87 -0.32 10.80
N ARG A 27 -2.31 -0.54 9.55
CA ARG A 27 -2.03 -1.78 8.83
C ARG A 27 -0.53 -1.99 8.59
N ARG A 28 0.17 -0.98 8.09
CA ARG A 28 1.62 -1.06 7.84
C ARG A 28 2.40 -1.31 9.12
N LEU A 29 2.02 -0.69 10.23
CA LEU A 29 2.61 -0.94 11.54
C LEU A 29 2.47 -2.41 11.96
N ARG A 30 1.29 -3.02 11.78
CA ARG A 30 1.09 -4.45 12.04
C ARG A 30 1.96 -5.33 11.13
N GLN A 31 2.07 -5.00 9.85
CA GLN A 31 2.94 -5.72 8.91
C GLN A 31 4.41 -5.63 9.32
N TYR A 32 4.89 -4.44 9.67
CA TYR A 32 6.27 -4.26 10.15
C TYR A 32 6.53 -4.95 11.48
N GLN A 33 5.54 -5.00 12.38
CA GLN A 33 5.65 -5.79 13.61
C GLN A 33 5.80 -7.28 13.30
N SER A 34 4.99 -7.84 12.40
CA SER A 34 5.09 -9.24 11.98
C SER A 34 6.46 -9.56 11.35
N VAL A 35 6.90 -8.74 10.40
CA VAL A 35 8.22 -8.90 9.76
C VAL A 35 9.34 -8.70 10.78
N GLY A 36 9.20 -7.73 11.68
CA GLY A 36 10.17 -7.48 12.75
C GLY A 36 10.34 -8.68 13.69
N GLN A 37 9.25 -9.37 14.04
CA GLN A 37 9.31 -10.61 14.83
C GLN A 37 10.09 -11.71 14.11
N LEU A 38 9.85 -11.88 12.80
CA LEU A 38 10.60 -12.83 11.96
C LEU A 38 12.10 -12.48 11.89
N VAL A 39 12.43 -11.20 11.71
CA VAL A 39 13.81 -10.71 11.65
C VAL A 39 14.53 -10.88 12.99
N VAL A 40 13.85 -10.68 14.12
CA VAL A 40 14.44 -10.88 15.46
C VAL A 40 14.64 -12.36 15.76
N ALA A 41 13.70 -13.24 15.38
CA ALA A 41 13.84 -14.69 15.55
C ALA A 41 14.85 -15.31 14.58
N GLY A 42 15.05 -14.69 13.42
CA GLY A 42 15.80 -15.23 12.30
C GLY A 42 17.26 -15.60 12.59
N PRO A 43 18.09 -14.74 13.22
CA PRO A 43 19.50 -15.03 13.47
C PRO A 43 19.73 -16.32 14.27
N LYS A 44 18.78 -16.68 15.13
CA LYS A 44 18.84 -17.91 15.94
C LYS A 44 18.31 -19.13 15.20
N ARG A 45 17.31 -18.96 14.33
CA ARG A 45 16.56 -20.05 13.69
C ARG A 45 17.02 -20.37 12.26
N TRP A 46 17.42 -19.36 11.47
CA TRP A 46 17.81 -19.48 10.05
C TRP A 46 19.12 -18.73 9.70
N PRO A 47 20.26 -19.06 10.34
CA PRO A 47 21.51 -18.32 10.14
C PRO A 47 22.08 -18.41 8.72
N HIS A 48 21.92 -19.54 8.01
CA HIS A 48 22.47 -19.69 6.66
C HIS A 48 21.59 -18.99 5.63
N LEU A 49 20.27 -19.09 5.78
CA LEU A 49 19.31 -18.38 4.95
C LEU A 49 19.48 -16.86 5.06
N LEU A 50 19.63 -16.33 6.27
CA LEU A 50 19.85 -14.90 6.47
C LEU A 50 21.16 -14.41 5.86
N LYS A 51 22.22 -15.23 5.87
CA LYS A 51 23.48 -14.88 5.20
C LYS A 51 23.26 -14.72 3.69
N LEU A 52 22.51 -15.64 3.08
CA LEU A 52 22.15 -15.58 1.66
C LEU A 52 21.29 -14.35 1.35
N VAL A 53 20.23 -14.12 2.12
CA VAL A 53 19.35 -12.95 1.95
C VAL A 53 20.11 -11.64 2.19
N SER A 54 21.08 -11.61 3.10
CA SER A 54 21.89 -10.41 3.39
C SER A 54 22.72 -9.97 2.20
N GLU A 55 23.07 -10.89 1.30
CA GLU A 55 23.79 -10.63 0.05
C GLU A 55 22.90 -9.86 -0.96
N TYR A 56 21.59 -10.04 -0.87
CA TYR A 56 20.56 -9.35 -1.67
C TYR A 56 19.87 -8.20 -0.91
N ARG A 57 20.39 -7.80 0.27
CA ARG A 57 19.76 -6.81 1.17
C ARG A 57 19.57 -5.43 0.54
N THR A 58 20.39 -5.06 -0.45
CA THR A 58 20.27 -3.81 -1.21
C THR A 58 18.94 -3.70 -1.97
N ILE A 59 18.28 -4.82 -2.31
CA ILE A 59 16.96 -4.83 -2.95
C ILE A 59 15.86 -4.40 -1.97
N PHE A 60 15.98 -4.82 -0.70
CA PHE A 60 14.98 -4.53 0.34
C PHE A 60 15.12 -3.14 0.95
N TRP A 61 16.30 -2.52 0.92
CA TRP A 61 16.55 -1.22 1.55
C TRP A 61 16.17 -0.04 0.66
N ASN A 62 15.03 -0.12 -0.03
CA ASN A 62 14.56 0.93 -0.91
C ASN A 62 13.55 1.84 -0.20
N LEU A 63 13.76 3.16 -0.37
CA LEU A 63 12.82 4.24 0.02
C LEU A 63 11.36 3.96 -0.44
N SER A 64 11.20 3.10 -1.44
CA SER A 64 9.93 2.53 -1.91
C SER A 64 9.02 1.98 -0.81
N MET A 65 9.54 1.49 0.33
CA MET A 65 8.68 1.07 1.45
C MET A 65 7.94 2.24 2.11
N PHE A 66 8.60 3.40 2.20
CA PHE A 66 8.06 4.61 2.82
C PHE A 66 7.38 5.54 1.81
N LEU A 67 7.68 5.40 0.52
CA LEU A 67 7.13 6.22 -0.55
C LEU A 67 5.59 6.33 -0.49
N PRO A 68 4.81 5.24 -0.30
CA PRO A 68 3.36 5.34 -0.19
C PRO A 68 2.90 6.18 1.01
N LEU A 69 3.61 6.06 2.13
CA LEU A 69 3.30 6.81 3.34
C LEU A 69 3.57 8.30 3.14
N VAL A 70 4.73 8.63 2.55
CA VAL A 70 5.12 10.01 2.25
C VAL A 70 4.15 10.64 1.26
N ILE A 71 3.79 9.95 0.18
CA ILE A 71 2.83 10.46 -0.81
C ILE A 71 1.46 10.68 -0.17
N ALA A 72 0.97 9.72 0.61
CA ALA A 72 -0.32 9.85 1.31
C ALA A 72 -0.33 11.04 2.28
N LEU A 73 0.75 11.20 3.05
CA LEU A 73 0.91 12.28 4.01
C LEU A 73 0.98 13.64 3.30
N THR A 74 1.76 13.75 2.22
CA THR A 74 1.85 14.97 1.42
C THR A 74 0.48 15.34 0.85
N LEU A 75 -0.25 14.37 0.29
CA LEU A 75 -1.59 14.62 -0.24
C LEU A 75 -2.55 15.11 0.85
N LEU A 76 -2.53 14.48 2.03
CA LEU A 76 -3.33 14.90 3.18
C LEU A 76 -2.98 16.33 3.62
N ILE A 77 -1.69 16.64 3.75
CA ILE A 77 -1.22 17.97 4.17
C ILE A 77 -1.64 19.02 3.14
N VAL A 78 -1.39 18.79 1.86
CA VAL A 78 -1.76 19.71 0.78
C VAL A 78 -3.26 19.95 0.77
N GLN A 79 -4.07 18.90 0.91
CA GLN A 79 -5.52 19.00 0.94
C GLN A 79 -6.00 19.82 2.15
N VAL A 80 -5.48 19.56 3.35
CA VAL A 80 -5.82 20.31 4.57
C VAL A 80 -5.35 21.77 4.49
N LEU A 81 -4.17 22.02 3.91
CA LEU A 81 -3.68 23.37 3.69
C LEU A 81 -4.55 24.13 2.68
N ALA A 82 -4.96 23.46 1.60
CA ALA A 82 -5.85 24.05 0.61
C ALA A 82 -7.22 24.40 1.22
N SER A 83 -7.83 23.48 1.97
CA SER A 83 -9.17 23.67 2.54
C SER A 83 -9.20 24.68 3.69
N ARG A 84 -8.14 24.76 4.50
CA ARG A 84 -8.13 25.62 5.70
C ARG A 84 -7.41 26.95 5.53
N PHE A 85 -6.40 27.04 4.67
CA PHE A 85 -5.57 28.24 4.54
C PHE A 85 -5.74 28.96 3.21
N LEU A 86 -5.79 28.25 2.08
CA LEU A 86 -5.91 28.89 0.77
C LEU A 86 -7.34 29.33 0.46
N PHE A 87 -8.32 28.47 0.77
CA PHE A 87 -9.74 28.72 0.46
C PHE A 87 -10.63 28.44 1.67
N PRO A 88 -10.52 29.21 2.77
CA PRO A 88 -11.35 29.02 3.96
C PRO A 88 -12.85 29.19 3.67
N GLU A 89 -13.18 29.94 2.61
CA GLU A 89 -14.56 30.17 2.14
C GLU A 89 -15.26 28.89 1.69
N ALA A 90 -14.50 27.89 1.21
CA ALA A 90 -15.02 26.58 0.84
C ALA A 90 -15.62 25.81 2.04
N GLY A 91 -15.31 26.24 3.26
CA GLY A 91 -15.85 25.69 4.51
C GLY A 91 -17.07 26.40 5.08
N VAL A 92 -17.39 27.60 4.59
CA VAL A 92 -18.48 28.43 5.13
C VAL A 92 -19.80 28.06 4.47
N GLU A 93 -20.88 27.92 5.26
CA GLU A 93 -22.18 27.37 4.85
C GLU A 93 -22.81 28.04 3.60
N GLY A 94 -22.40 29.25 3.22
CA GLY A 94 -22.87 29.95 2.02
C GLY A 94 -22.09 29.66 0.72
N ASN A 95 -20.82 29.29 0.80
CA ASN A 95 -19.92 29.05 -0.34
C ASN A 95 -19.39 27.61 -0.39
N ALA A 96 -19.86 26.75 0.50
CA ALA A 96 -19.46 25.35 0.56
C ALA A 96 -19.98 24.56 -0.64
N LEU A 97 -19.15 23.67 -1.18
CA LEU A 97 -19.59 22.66 -2.14
C LEU A 97 -20.34 21.56 -1.38
N THR A 98 -21.65 21.76 -1.20
CA THR A 98 -22.56 20.75 -0.65
C THR A 98 -23.00 19.77 -1.74
N VAL A 99 -23.51 18.60 -1.32
CA VAL A 99 -24.08 17.63 -2.27
C VAL A 99 -25.25 18.23 -3.05
N ASP A 100 -26.01 19.12 -2.42
CA ASP A 100 -27.11 19.86 -3.06
C ASP A 100 -26.61 20.74 -4.21
N ARG A 101 -25.58 21.57 -3.97
CA ARG A 101 -24.94 22.36 -5.03
C ARG A 101 -24.33 21.47 -6.11
N LEU A 102 -23.75 20.33 -5.76
CA LEU A 102 -23.21 19.40 -6.76
C LEU A 102 -24.31 18.86 -7.69
N LEU A 103 -25.54 18.66 -7.18
CA LEU A 103 -26.69 18.23 -7.97
C LEU A 103 -27.18 19.33 -8.93
N GLU A 104 -27.11 20.60 -8.52
CA GLU A 104 -27.39 21.74 -9.40
C GLU A 104 -26.41 21.77 -10.60
N TYR A 105 -25.14 21.46 -10.35
CA TYR A 105 -24.12 21.26 -11.39
C TYR A 105 -24.08 19.82 -11.91
N TRP A 106 -25.21 19.34 -12.45
CA TRP A 106 -25.38 17.97 -12.94
C TRP A 106 -24.26 17.44 -13.88
N PRO A 107 -23.58 18.24 -14.75
CA PRO A 107 -22.50 17.73 -15.58
C PRO A 107 -21.28 17.30 -14.75
N ALA A 108 -21.00 17.97 -13.62
CA ALA A 108 -19.90 17.63 -12.73
C ALA A 108 -20.13 16.27 -12.05
N LEU A 109 -21.39 15.90 -11.81
CA LEU A 109 -21.77 14.63 -11.20
C LEU A 109 -21.31 13.43 -12.04
N PHE A 110 -21.36 13.53 -13.36
CA PHE A 110 -20.87 12.49 -14.27
C PHE A 110 -19.35 12.24 -14.17
N ILE A 111 -18.59 13.16 -13.58
CA ILE A 111 -17.15 13.02 -13.36
C ILE A 111 -16.87 12.64 -11.91
N VAL A 112 -17.47 13.37 -10.96
CA VAL A 112 -17.24 13.23 -9.52
C VAL A 112 -17.74 11.88 -9.00
N ALA A 113 -18.94 11.45 -9.41
CA ALA A 113 -19.53 10.20 -8.92
C ALA A 113 -18.72 8.95 -9.31
N PRO A 114 -18.35 8.71 -10.58
CA PRO A 114 -17.55 7.53 -10.92
C PRO A 114 -16.14 7.59 -10.33
N LEU A 115 -15.51 8.76 -10.25
CA LEU A 115 -14.20 8.90 -9.59
C LEU A 115 -14.28 8.58 -8.08
N GLY A 116 -15.29 9.09 -7.39
CA GLY A 116 -15.51 8.81 -5.97
C GLY A 116 -15.79 7.33 -5.73
N ALA A 117 -16.65 6.71 -6.54
CA ALA A 117 -16.95 5.29 -6.46
C ALA A 117 -15.71 4.42 -6.73
N ALA A 118 -14.93 4.75 -7.76
CA ALA A 118 -13.68 4.06 -8.09
C ALA A 118 -12.66 4.21 -6.95
N MET A 119 -12.49 5.42 -6.41
CA MET A 119 -11.60 5.69 -5.27
C MET A 119 -11.97 4.84 -4.06
N ILE A 120 -13.24 4.89 -3.62
CA ILE A 120 -13.71 4.15 -2.43
C ILE A 120 -13.61 2.64 -2.66
N GLY A 121 -14.04 2.15 -3.83
CA GLY A 121 -13.98 0.73 -4.15
C GLY A 121 -12.54 0.19 -4.13
N PHE A 122 -11.62 0.93 -4.73
CA PHE A 122 -10.21 0.58 -4.77
C PHE A 122 -9.55 0.64 -3.39
N ASP A 123 -9.89 1.66 -2.60
CA ASP A 123 -9.42 1.81 -1.22
C ASP A 123 -9.89 0.66 -0.32
N CYS A 124 -11.16 0.27 -0.42
CA CYS A 124 -11.71 -0.88 0.30
C CYS A 124 -11.07 -2.20 -0.15
N TYR A 125 -10.87 -2.38 -1.46
CA TYR A 125 -10.24 -3.56 -2.05
C TYR A 125 -8.80 -3.74 -1.54
N THR A 126 -7.98 -2.68 -1.64
CA THR A 126 -6.58 -2.71 -1.21
C THR A 126 -6.45 -2.90 0.29
N LEU A 127 -7.34 -2.28 1.08
CA LEU A 127 -7.44 -2.55 2.50
C LEU A 127 -7.71 -4.05 2.73
N TYR A 128 -8.78 -4.62 2.17
CA TYR A 128 -9.18 -5.99 2.50
C TYR A 128 -8.14 -7.06 2.08
N LEU A 129 -7.61 -6.99 0.86
CA LEU A 129 -6.83 -8.09 0.27
C LEU A 129 -5.34 -8.05 0.60
N VAL A 130 -4.72 -6.87 0.68
CA VAL A 130 -3.25 -6.75 0.78
C VAL A 130 -2.73 -6.96 2.23
N GLY A 131 -3.63 -7.22 3.18
CA GLY A 131 -3.33 -7.15 4.62
C GLY A 131 -2.85 -8.42 5.31
N GLN A 132 -2.88 -9.60 4.67
CA GLN A 132 -2.65 -10.87 5.37
C GLN A 132 -1.31 -11.49 4.96
N ILE A 133 -0.32 -11.37 5.85
CA ILE A 133 0.92 -12.16 5.77
C ILE A 133 0.74 -13.35 6.70
N ASP A 134 0.74 -14.56 6.14
CA ASP A 134 0.71 -15.79 6.93
C ASP A 134 2.12 -16.10 7.44
N ASN A 135 2.42 -15.58 8.63
CA ASN A 135 3.71 -15.79 9.29
C ASN A 135 3.99 -17.28 9.52
N ALA A 136 2.98 -18.10 9.81
CA ALA A 136 3.18 -19.52 10.07
C ALA A 136 3.59 -20.28 8.80
N MET A 137 2.98 -19.93 7.66
CA MET A 137 3.36 -20.46 6.37
C MET A 137 4.78 -20.03 5.97
N LEU A 138 5.13 -18.75 6.17
CA LEU A 138 6.48 -18.24 5.92
C LEU A 138 7.54 -18.95 6.76
N GLU A 139 7.29 -19.10 8.06
CA GLU A 139 8.20 -19.83 8.96
C GLU A 139 8.43 -21.27 8.50
N LYS A 140 7.38 -21.96 8.05
CA LYS A 140 7.49 -23.33 7.53
C LYS A 140 8.38 -23.40 6.30
N TYR A 141 8.25 -22.46 5.36
CA TYR A 141 9.11 -22.40 4.18
C TYR A 141 10.57 -22.07 4.55
N PHE A 142 10.79 -21.16 5.50
CA PHE A 142 12.14 -20.83 5.97
C PHE A 142 12.81 -21.99 6.71
N ASP A 143 12.06 -22.73 7.54
CA ASP A 143 12.57 -23.94 8.20
C ASP A 143 12.96 -25.01 7.18
N GLN A 144 12.17 -25.21 6.12
CA GLN A 144 12.50 -26.15 5.04
C GLN A 144 13.78 -25.73 4.30
N ALA A 145 13.90 -24.45 3.95
CA ALA A 145 15.07 -23.94 3.26
C ALA A 145 16.35 -24.06 4.12
N GLU A 146 16.30 -23.69 5.40
CA GLU A 146 17.43 -23.85 6.33
C GLU A 146 17.79 -25.32 6.54
N PHE A 147 16.82 -26.24 6.60
CA PHE A 147 17.08 -27.67 6.68
C PHE A 147 17.91 -28.18 5.50
N TRP A 148 17.55 -27.81 4.27
CA TRP A 148 18.29 -28.24 3.07
C TRP A 148 19.68 -27.61 2.98
N LEU A 149 19.84 -26.36 3.43
CA LEU A 149 21.14 -25.69 3.50
C LEU A 149 22.07 -26.36 4.52
N ARG A 150 21.55 -26.73 5.70
CA ARG A 150 22.32 -27.34 6.79
C ARG A 150 22.56 -28.85 6.60
N SER A 151 21.61 -29.60 6.05
CA SER A 151 21.63 -31.06 6.13
C SER A 151 22.81 -31.70 5.39
N ARG A 152 23.35 -32.78 5.98
CA ARG A 152 24.24 -33.72 5.27
C ARG A 152 23.47 -34.61 4.30
N THR A 153 22.16 -34.68 4.44
CA THR A 153 21.24 -35.38 3.53
C THR A 153 21.36 -34.83 2.11
N ALA A 154 21.62 -33.53 1.94
CA ALA A 154 21.95 -32.95 0.63
C ALA A 154 23.21 -33.57 -0.02
N HIS A 155 24.20 -33.96 0.80
CA HIS A 155 25.40 -34.65 0.31
C HIS A 155 25.09 -36.11 -0.04
N VAL A 156 24.27 -36.79 0.77
CA VAL A 156 23.84 -38.17 0.49
C VAL A 156 23.01 -38.23 -0.79
N VAL A 157 22.06 -37.30 -0.98
CA VAL A 157 21.26 -37.21 -2.22
C VAL A 157 22.18 -36.98 -3.42
N ARG A 158 23.17 -36.10 -3.30
CA ARG A 158 24.17 -35.89 -4.36
C ARG A 158 24.95 -37.17 -4.67
N VAL A 159 25.36 -37.94 -3.66
CA VAL A 159 26.07 -39.21 -3.86
C VAL A 159 25.17 -40.26 -4.52
N VAL A 160 23.92 -40.41 -4.05
CA VAL A 160 22.94 -41.38 -4.57
C VAL A 160 22.51 -41.04 -5.99
N THR A 161 22.41 -39.76 -6.34
CA THR A 161 22.12 -39.30 -7.71
C THR A 161 23.37 -39.21 -8.59
N PHE A 162 24.51 -39.77 -8.18
CA PHE A 162 25.77 -39.71 -8.92
C PHE A 162 26.18 -38.29 -9.33
N GLY A 163 25.82 -37.28 -8.53
CA GLY A 163 26.14 -35.89 -8.76
C GLY A 163 25.27 -35.18 -9.80
N TRP A 164 24.18 -35.80 -10.28
CA TRP A 164 23.24 -35.15 -11.18
C TRP A 164 22.43 -34.03 -10.50
N ILE A 165 22.14 -34.18 -9.20
CA ILE A 165 21.40 -33.19 -8.41
C ILE A 165 22.31 -32.61 -7.33
N HIS A 166 22.41 -31.29 -7.28
CA HIS A 166 23.09 -30.55 -6.21
C HIS A 166 22.07 -29.77 -5.37
N PRO A 167 21.49 -30.38 -4.32
CA PRO A 167 20.35 -29.82 -3.61
C PRO A 167 20.63 -28.43 -3.02
N ARG A 168 21.88 -28.17 -2.61
CA ARG A 168 22.28 -26.85 -2.09
C ARG A 168 22.27 -25.74 -3.15
N ARG A 169 22.69 -26.05 -4.37
CA ARG A 169 22.62 -25.08 -5.49
C ARG A 169 21.17 -24.87 -5.90
N MET A 170 20.40 -25.94 -5.99
CA MET A 170 18.97 -25.87 -6.32
C MET A 170 18.19 -25.01 -5.31
N VAL A 171 18.41 -25.19 -4.00
CA VAL A 171 17.77 -24.34 -2.98
C VAL A 171 18.26 -22.89 -3.06
N ALA A 172 19.56 -22.65 -3.31
CA ALA A 172 20.07 -21.29 -3.46
C ALA A 172 19.48 -20.57 -4.68
N GLU A 173 19.39 -21.25 -5.83
CA GLU A 173 18.76 -20.74 -7.05
C GLU A 173 17.27 -20.48 -6.86
N GLU A 174 16.57 -21.35 -6.12
CA GLU A 174 15.14 -21.15 -5.85
C GLU A 174 14.89 -19.97 -4.89
N VAL A 175 15.76 -19.80 -3.89
CA VAL A 175 15.72 -18.61 -3.02
C VAL A 175 16.02 -17.35 -3.82
N GLU A 176 17.01 -17.38 -4.72
CA GLU A 176 17.31 -16.25 -5.60
C GLU A 176 16.11 -15.88 -6.50
N LYS A 177 15.47 -16.87 -7.15
CA LYS A 177 14.25 -16.64 -7.93
C LYS A 177 13.13 -16.04 -7.08
N ALA A 178 12.89 -16.57 -5.89
CA ALA A 178 11.88 -16.03 -4.97
C ALA A 178 12.20 -14.59 -4.57
N LEU A 179 13.47 -14.24 -4.39
CA LEU A 179 13.90 -12.86 -4.10
C LEU A 179 13.66 -11.92 -5.30
N LEU A 180 13.90 -12.40 -6.53
CA LEU A 180 13.58 -11.64 -7.75
C LEU A 180 12.08 -11.44 -7.92
N GLU A 181 11.27 -12.49 -7.71
CA GLU A 181 9.80 -12.41 -7.73
C GLU A 181 9.28 -11.43 -6.68
N VAL A 182 9.87 -11.40 -5.47
CA VAL A 182 9.54 -10.39 -4.46
C VAL A 182 9.86 -8.98 -4.96
N GLY A 183 10.94 -8.79 -5.71
CA GLY A 183 11.26 -7.53 -6.39
C GLY A 183 10.15 -7.09 -7.36
N ASP A 184 9.65 -8.01 -8.19
CA ASP A 184 8.55 -7.74 -9.12
C ASP A 184 7.23 -7.45 -8.39
N LEU A 185 6.94 -8.20 -7.33
CA LEU A 185 5.78 -7.95 -6.46
C LEU A 185 5.86 -6.58 -5.77
N LEU A 186 7.05 -6.13 -5.38
CA LEU A 186 7.26 -4.78 -4.85
C LEU A 186 6.95 -3.72 -5.90
N ASN A 187 7.39 -3.90 -7.15
CA ASN A 187 7.08 -2.99 -8.24
C ASN A 187 5.58 -2.96 -8.55
N LEU A 188 4.93 -4.13 -8.59
CA LEU A 188 3.48 -4.24 -8.73
C LEU A 188 2.75 -3.50 -7.59
N THR A 189 3.22 -3.66 -6.36
CA THR A 189 2.66 -2.97 -5.19
C THR A 189 2.81 -1.45 -5.31
N LEU A 190 3.95 -0.95 -5.80
CA LEU A 190 4.15 0.47 -6.07
C LEU A 190 3.17 0.98 -7.13
N TRP A 191 2.93 0.20 -8.19
CA TRP A 191 1.94 0.54 -9.20
C TRP A 191 0.54 0.68 -8.60
N TRP A 192 0.11 -0.26 -7.75
CA TRP A 192 -1.18 -0.16 -7.03
C TRP A 192 -1.28 1.11 -6.18
N VAL A 193 -0.20 1.48 -5.48
CA VAL A 193 -0.15 2.73 -4.71
C VAL A 193 -0.27 3.95 -5.61
N ILE A 194 0.41 3.98 -6.75
CA ILE A 194 0.33 5.10 -7.70
C ILE A 194 -1.11 5.26 -8.20
N VAL A 195 -1.78 4.16 -8.56
CA VAL A 195 -3.19 4.19 -8.99
C VAL A 195 -4.10 4.68 -7.86
N GLN A 196 -3.89 4.20 -6.63
CA GLN A 196 -4.64 4.65 -5.44
C GLN A 196 -4.54 6.17 -5.24
N MET A 197 -3.32 6.69 -5.30
CA MET A 197 -3.05 8.12 -5.09
C MET A 197 -3.55 8.96 -6.25
N GLY A 198 -3.43 8.46 -7.48
CA GLY A 198 -3.98 9.08 -8.68
C GLY A 198 -5.50 9.23 -8.61
N LEU A 199 -6.21 8.20 -8.14
CA LEU A 199 -7.67 8.25 -7.94
C LEU A 199 -8.06 9.29 -6.90
N ARG A 200 -7.37 9.32 -5.76
CA ARG A 200 -7.61 10.33 -4.69
C ARG A 200 -7.33 11.74 -5.17
N PHE A 201 -6.21 11.95 -5.84
CA PHE A 201 -5.85 13.24 -6.41
C PHE A 201 -6.86 13.70 -7.46
N GLY A 202 -7.23 12.82 -8.40
CA GLY A 202 -8.23 13.11 -9.44
C GLY A 202 -9.60 13.44 -8.87
N PHE A 203 -10.05 12.71 -7.84
CA PHE A 203 -11.30 13.01 -7.14
C PHE A 203 -11.24 14.34 -6.37
N GLY A 204 -10.14 14.62 -5.66
CA GLY A 204 -9.98 15.90 -4.97
C GLY A 204 -9.97 17.08 -5.94
N LEU A 205 -9.22 16.94 -7.03
CA LEU A 205 -9.13 17.97 -8.07
C LEU A 205 -10.47 18.20 -8.77
N SER A 206 -11.27 17.15 -9.02
CA SER A 206 -12.60 17.32 -9.62
C SER A 206 -13.57 18.07 -8.70
N LEU A 207 -13.52 17.82 -7.39
CA LEU A 207 -14.28 18.59 -6.41
C LEU A 207 -13.83 20.07 -6.35
N TRP A 208 -12.51 20.32 -6.34
CA TRP A 208 -11.98 21.69 -6.34
C TRP A 208 -12.33 22.48 -7.60
N ILE A 209 -12.25 21.85 -8.79
CA ILE A 209 -12.69 22.48 -10.04
C ILE A 209 -14.19 22.78 -10.00
N THR A 210 -14.99 21.84 -9.53
CA THR A 210 -16.45 22.03 -9.45
C THR A 210 -16.79 23.19 -8.53
N TRP A 211 -16.12 23.29 -7.38
CA TRP A 211 -16.28 24.43 -6.47
C TRP A 211 -15.87 25.75 -7.12
N ALA A 212 -14.72 25.80 -7.80
CA ALA A 212 -14.25 27.01 -8.46
C ALA A 212 -15.21 27.48 -9.57
N VAL A 213 -15.76 26.55 -10.36
CA VAL A 213 -16.77 26.85 -11.38
C VAL A 213 -18.07 27.34 -10.73
N ALA A 214 -18.49 26.71 -9.63
CA ALA A 214 -19.69 27.10 -8.90
C ALA A 214 -19.57 28.48 -8.21
N GLN A 215 -18.36 28.97 -7.97
CA GLN A 215 -18.11 30.29 -7.41
C GLN A 215 -18.01 31.38 -8.50
N ALA A 216 -17.65 31.00 -9.73
CA ALA A 216 -17.45 31.92 -10.84
C ALA A 216 -18.71 32.23 -11.66
N GLY A 217 -19.75 31.40 -11.55
CA GLY A 217 -21.06 31.59 -12.19
C GLY A 217 -22.06 32.20 -11.23
#